data_AF-A0A4Q3EPJ5-F1
#
_entry.id   AF-A0A4Q3EPJ5-F1
#
_cell.length_a   1.000
_cell.length_b   1.000
_cell.length_c   1.000
_cell.angle_alpha   90.00
_cell.angle_beta   90.00
_cell.angle_gamma   90.00
#
_symmetry.space_group_name_H-M   'P 1'
#
loop_
_entity.id
_entity.type
_entity.pdbx_description
1 polymer ?
#
loop_
_entity_poly.entity_id
_entity_poly.type
_entity_poly.pdbx_seq_one_letter_code
_entity_poly.pdbx_strand_id
1 'polypeptide(L)'
;MRDSILSIQTGKYIVTGIHGDCAYTDTVDVFIRSSPTTPHILLNNSPICAGDTLIVFAPTSGFSAPTYYLNPNNDVLLFTYIDTLILPNMQPNMAGIYGVYTSGIQGCYSDTVHFNVQVDSCTLNATNVSETQPFIPTLLQSQDAVFKPTFTTNPRDFHMLILDATGRKVFETKNLSGWNRESYRGIFYYYIQITIGSKIAIYKGKLITL
;
A
#
# COMPACT_ATOMS: atom_id res chain seq x y z
N MET A 1 9.34 27.66 29.58
CA MET A 1 9.94 26.61 28.72
C MET A 1 10.14 25.41 29.63
N ARG A 2 9.48 24.26 29.39
CA ARG A 2 9.82 23.04 30.13
C ARG A 2 11.01 22.41 29.41
N ASP A 3 12.15 22.33 30.08
CA ASP A 3 13.31 21.62 29.57
C ASP A 3 12.97 20.14 29.36
N SER A 4 13.49 19.56 28.28
CA SER A 4 13.28 18.14 27.97
C SER A 4 13.87 17.25 29.06
N ILE A 5 13.11 16.23 29.47
CA ILE A 5 13.57 15.22 30.43
C ILE A 5 14.42 14.18 29.68
N LEU A 6 15.66 13.95 30.11
CA LEU A 6 16.66 13.08 29.47
C LEU A 6 17.05 11.92 30.38
N SER A 7 17.44 10.79 29.82
CA SER A 7 17.85 9.59 30.59
C SER A 7 19.03 9.84 31.54
N ILE A 8 19.90 10.81 31.22
CA ILE A 8 21.01 11.25 32.09
C ILE A 8 20.55 11.86 33.42
N GLN A 9 19.29 12.27 33.51
CA GLN A 9 18.68 12.79 34.75
C GLN A 9 18.19 11.66 35.66
N THR A 10 18.38 10.39 35.30
CA THR A 10 18.15 9.25 36.20
C THR A 10 19.05 9.37 37.44
N GLY A 11 18.47 9.22 38.63
CA GLY A 11 19.23 9.31 39.86
C GLY A 11 18.36 9.47 41.11
N LYS A 12 19.02 9.67 42.25
CA LYS A 12 18.37 9.91 43.53
C LYS A 12 18.10 11.39 43.71
N TYR A 13 16.84 11.76 43.86
CA TYR A 13 16.38 13.11 44.11
C TYR A 13 16.08 13.29 45.60
N ILE A 14 16.39 14.46 46.14
CA ILE A 14 16.12 14.81 47.53
C ILE A 14 15.07 15.91 47.54
N VAL A 15 13.97 15.66 48.24
CA VAL A 15 12.91 16.66 48.47
C VAL A 15 13.06 17.19 49.88
N THR A 16 13.15 18.52 50.01
CA THR A 16 13.18 19.19 51.31
C THR A 16 11.87 19.95 51.51
N GLY A 17 11.09 19.55 52.52
CA GLY A 17 9.91 20.28 52.97
C GLY A 17 10.27 21.20 54.12
N ILE A 18 9.85 22.46 54.06
CA ILE A 18 10.08 23.45 55.11
C ILE A 18 8.73 23.96 55.61
N HIS A 19 8.53 23.97 56.92
CA HIS A 19 7.35 24.56 57.57
C HIS A 19 7.78 25.31 58.84
N GLY A 20 7.75 26.65 58.77
CA GLY A 20 8.36 27.50 59.79
C GLY A 20 9.87 27.23 59.88
N ASP A 21 10.35 26.93 61.08
CA ASP A 21 11.76 26.63 61.36
C ASP A 21 12.12 25.14 61.20
N CYS A 22 11.15 24.28 60.88
CA CYS A 22 11.39 22.85 60.68
C CYS A 22 11.71 22.53 59.21
N ALA A 23 12.76 21.75 58.99
CA ALA A 23 13.10 21.18 57.69
C ALA A 23 13.13 19.65 57.76
N TYR A 24 12.46 19.01 56.81
CA TYR A 24 12.46 17.56 56.63
C TYR A 24 12.95 17.21 55.24
N THR A 25 13.81 16.21 55.12
CA THR A 25 14.29 15.72 53.84
C THR A 25 13.86 14.29 53.62
N ASP A 26 13.40 13.99 52.42
CA ASP A 26 13.16 12.62 51.96
C ASP A 26 13.84 12.40 50.61
N THR A 27 14.07 11.15 50.23
CA THR A 27 14.73 10.79 48.98
C THR A 27 13.83 9.93 48.11
N VAL A 28 13.86 10.18 46.79
CA VAL A 28 13.16 9.38 45.79
C VAL A 28 14.13 8.95 44.69
N ASP A 29 14.13 7.67 44.36
CA ASP A 29 14.87 7.16 43.21
C ASP A 29 14.03 7.35 41.94
N VAL A 30 14.58 8.08 40.96
CA VAL A 30 13.91 8.38 39.69
C VAL A 30 14.65 7.67 38.56
N PHE A 31 13.91 6.87 37.79
CA PHE A 31 14.44 6.13 36.64
C PHE A 31 13.80 6.61 35.34
N ILE A 32 14.57 7.30 34.50
CA ILE A 32 14.11 7.81 33.20
C ILE A 32 14.63 6.89 32.10
N ARG A 33 13.69 6.27 31.38
CA ARG A 33 13.96 5.34 30.28
C ARG A 33 14.00 6.07 28.95
N SER A 34 14.89 5.67 28.07
CA SER A 34 14.93 6.19 26.70
C SER A 34 13.89 5.49 25.84
N SER A 35 13.17 6.26 25.02
CA SER A 35 12.35 5.70 23.94
C SER A 35 13.23 5.08 22.85
N PRO A 36 12.76 4.01 22.19
CA PRO A 36 13.41 3.50 20.98
C PRO A 36 13.48 4.53 19.87
N THR A 37 14.36 4.31 18.91
CA THR A 37 14.37 5.07 17.67
C THR A 37 13.06 4.85 16.92
N THR A 38 12.52 5.92 16.37
CA THR A 38 11.34 5.89 15.51
C THR A 38 11.65 5.07 14.23
N PRO A 39 10.75 4.16 13.81
CA PRO A 39 10.91 3.40 12.56
C PRO A 39 11.05 4.31 11.35
N HIS A 40 11.76 3.86 10.32
CA HIS A 40 11.85 4.57 9.06
C HIS A 40 11.30 3.73 7.91
N ILE A 41 10.29 4.25 7.21
CA ILE A 41 9.63 3.52 6.10
C ILE A 41 10.55 3.56 4.88
N LEU A 42 11.09 2.40 4.52
CA LEU A 42 11.95 2.22 3.35
C LEU A 42 11.21 1.70 2.13
N LEU A 43 10.12 0.95 2.33
CA LEU A 43 9.26 0.46 1.26
C LEU A 43 7.80 0.65 1.65
N ASN A 44 7.02 1.17 0.70
CA ASN A 44 5.57 1.12 0.69
C ASN A 44 5.16 0.93 -0.78
N ASN A 45 4.58 -0.23 -1.12
CA ASN A 45 4.20 -0.54 -2.50
C ASN A 45 2.85 0.05 -2.94
N SER A 46 2.19 0.84 -2.10
CA SER A 46 0.99 1.62 -2.44
C SER A 46 1.28 2.69 -3.51
N PRO A 47 0.34 2.98 -4.44
CA PRO A 47 -1.00 2.38 -4.58
C PRO A 47 -0.97 0.96 -5.14
N ILE A 48 -1.80 0.09 -4.58
CA ILE A 48 -2.00 -1.31 -5.03
C ILE A 48 -3.43 -1.55 -5.50
N CYS A 49 -3.65 -2.66 -6.21
CA CYS A 49 -4.99 -3.04 -6.64
C CYS A 49 -5.74 -3.86 -5.59
N ALA A 50 -7.08 -3.79 -5.63
CA ALA A 50 -7.93 -4.68 -4.85
C ALA A 50 -7.61 -6.14 -5.16
N GLY A 51 -7.34 -6.94 -4.12
CA GLY A 51 -6.86 -8.32 -4.22
C GLY A 51 -5.34 -8.48 -4.16
N ASP A 52 -4.55 -7.41 -4.33
CA ASP A 52 -3.10 -7.47 -4.22
C ASP A 52 -2.63 -7.53 -2.75
N THR A 53 -1.33 -7.77 -2.57
CA THR A 53 -0.65 -7.77 -1.27
C THR A 53 0.01 -6.43 -1.00
N LEU A 54 -0.34 -5.77 0.10
CA LEU A 54 0.42 -4.64 0.63
C LEU A 54 1.69 -5.16 1.31
N ILE A 55 2.82 -4.56 0.98
CA ILE A 55 4.11 -4.82 1.60
C ILE A 55 4.69 -3.48 2.07
N VAL A 56 4.94 -3.37 3.37
CA VAL A 56 5.61 -2.22 3.98
C VAL A 56 6.81 -2.71 4.76
N PHE A 57 7.96 -2.09 4.54
CA PHE A 57 9.19 -2.36 5.26
C PHE A 57 9.62 -1.11 6.02
N ALA A 58 9.61 -1.20 7.35
CA ALA A 58 9.93 -0.09 8.24
C ALA A 58 10.92 -0.55 9.33
N PRO A 59 12.22 -0.70 9.00
CA PRO A 59 13.22 -1.04 9.99
C PRO A 59 13.39 0.08 11.02
N THR A 60 13.86 -0.33 12.19
CA THR A 60 14.24 0.53 13.30
C THR A 60 15.69 0.25 13.67
N SER A 61 16.41 1.27 14.14
CA SER A 61 17.78 1.12 14.63
C SER A 61 17.83 1.22 16.15
N GLY A 62 18.76 0.51 16.81
CA GLY A 62 18.91 0.50 18.27
C GLY A 62 18.21 -0.65 18.98
N PHE A 63 18.18 -0.62 20.32
CA PHE A 63 17.65 -1.66 21.21
C PHE A 63 16.11 -1.78 21.17
N SER A 64 15.53 -1.98 19.99
CA SER A 64 14.09 -2.18 19.80
C SER A 64 13.73 -3.66 19.83
N ALA A 65 12.61 -3.95 20.49
CA ALA A 65 11.92 -5.24 20.51
C ALA A 65 10.95 -5.28 19.29
N PRO A 66 9.68 -5.75 19.36
CA PRO A 66 8.84 -5.82 18.15
C PRO A 66 8.40 -4.44 17.64
N THR A 67 8.25 -4.37 16.31
CA THR A 67 7.54 -3.29 15.59
C THR A 67 6.05 -3.63 15.51
N TYR A 68 5.22 -2.63 15.73
CA TYR A 68 3.76 -2.73 15.69
C TYR A 68 3.22 -1.88 14.56
N TYR A 69 2.27 -2.45 13.83
CA TYR A 69 1.54 -1.75 12.77
C TYR A 69 0.09 -1.52 13.21
N LEU A 70 -0.42 -0.32 12.92
CA LEU A 70 -1.79 0.09 13.16
C LEU A 70 -2.55 0.14 11.84
N ASN A 71 -3.76 -0.40 11.83
CA ASN A 71 -4.69 -0.19 10.73
C ASN A 71 -5.27 1.25 10.77
N PRO A 72 -6.06 1.66 9.76
CA PRO A 72 -6.70 2.97 9.75
C PRO A 72 -7.70 3.25 10.89
N ASN A 73 -8.10 2.22 11.63
CA ASN A 73 -8.96 2.33 12.82
C ASN A 73 -8.15 2.37 14.13
N ASN A 74 -6.82 2.42 14.06
CA ASN A 74 -5.88 2.32 15.17
C ASN A 74 -5.87 0.96 15.91
N ASP A 75 -6.35 -0.12 15.28
CA ASP A 75 -6.17 -1.47 15.81
C ASP A 75 -4.76 -1.98 15.50
N VAL A 76 -4.16 -2.65 16.49
CA VAL A 76 -2.86 -3.31 16.32
C VAL A 76 -3.01 -4.56 15.45
N LEU A 77 -2.26 -4.60 14.35
CA LEU A 77 -2.20 -5.75 13.45
C LEU A 77 -1.09 -6.71 13.95
N LEU A 78 -1.47 -7.91 14.38
CA LEU A 78 -0.54 -8.89 14.97
C LEU A 78 0.20 -9.67 13.89
N PHE A 79 1.54 -9.57 13.84
CA PHE A 79 2.40 -10.31 12.89
C PHE A 79 3.63 -10.92 13.55
N THR A 80 4.16 -11.95 12.88
CA THR A 80 5.35 -12.73 13.26
C THR A 80 6.67 -12.09 12.81
N TYR A 81 6.65 -11.07 11.94
CA TYR A 81 7.85 -10.42 11.37
C TYR A 81 8.15 -9.10 12.07
N ILE A 82 9.43 -8.88 12.38
CA ILE A 82 9.88 -7.81 13.28
C ILE A 82 9.85 -6.40 12.68
N ASP A 83 9.81 -6.25 11.36
CA ASP A 83 9.96 -4.96 10.65
C ASP A 83 9.12 -4.84 9.36
N THR A 84 8.45 -5.92 8.95
CA THR A 84 7.74 -5.99 7.67
C THR A 84 6.27 -6.29 7.89
N LEU A 85 5.41 -5.44 7.34
CA LEU A 85 3.96 -5.65 7.26
C LEU A 85 3.62 -6.27 5.91
N ILE A 86 2.88 -7.38 5.93
CA ILE A 86 2.37 -8.06 4.73
C ILE A 86 0.87 -8.28 4.91
N LEU A 87 0.05 -7.55 4.15
CA LEU A 87 -1.41 -7.72 4.14
C LEU A 87 -1.83 -8.26 2.77
N PRO A 88 -2.15 -9.56 2.64
CA PRO A 88 -2.67 -10.11 1.39
C PRO A 88 -4.13 -9.71 1.16
N ASN A 89 -4.58 -9.77 -0.10
CA ASN A 89 -5.98 -9.58 -0.48
C ASN A 89 -6.57 -8.24 -0.01
N MET A 90 -5.80 -7.16 -0.13
CA MET A 90 -6.24 -5.82 0.28
C MET A 90 -7.48 -5.38 -0.49
N GLN A 91 -8.45 -4.77 0.18
CA GLN A 91 -9.68 -4.26 -0.43
C GLN A 91 -9.75 -2.74 -0.31
N PRO A 92 -10.53 -2.04 -1.15
CA PRO A 92 -10.64 -0.57 -1.11
C PRO A 92 -11.08 -0.01 0.25
N ASN A 93 -11.91 -0.74 0.98
CA ASN A 93 -12.34 -0.37 2.34
C ASN A 93 -11.25 -0.53 3.42
N MET A 94 -10.10 -1.11 3.07
CA MET A 94 -8.93 -1.22 3.93
C MET A 94 -7.91 -0.10 3.66
N ALA A 95 -8.15 0.76 2.66
CA ALA A 95 -7.31 1.92 2.41
C ALA A 95 -7.41 2.94 3.56
N GLY A 96 -6.35 3.72 3.77
CA GLY A 96 -6.34 4.76 4.79
C GLY A 96 -4.94 5.06 5.32
N ILE A 97 -4.91 5.78 6.44
CA ILE A 97 -3.66 6.14 7.13
C ILE A 97 -3.31 5.01 8.08
N TYR A 98 -2.21 4.32 7.80
CA TYR A 98 -1.63 3.32 8.68
C TYR A 98 -0.59 3.96 9.59
N GLY A 99 -0.32 3.31 10.72
CA GLY A 99 0.72 3.71 11.67
C GLY A 99 1.75 2.62 11.86
N VAL A 100 2.99 3.00 12.18
CA VAL A 100 4.03 2.08 12.65
C VAL A 100 4.81 2.68 13.81
N TYR A 101 5.04 1.90 14.86
CA TYR A 101 5.84 2.28 16.02
C TYR A 101 6.56 1.05 16.59
N THR A 102 7.55 1.27 17.44
CA THR A 102 8.36 0.20 18.04
C THR A 102 8.30 0.25 19.56
N SER A 103 8.39 -0.93 20.18
CA SER A 103 8.63 -1.02 21.62
C SER A 103 10.11 -1.25 21.92
N GLY A 104 10.57 -0.69 23.02
CA GLY A 104 11.90 -0.91 23.57
C GLY A 104 11.91 -2.05 24.57
N ILE A 105 13.08 -2.63 24.79
CA ILE A 105 13.30 -3.67 25.82
C ILE A 105 12.94 -3.20 27.24
N GLN A 106 12.86 -1.88 27.46
CA GLN A 106 12.47 -1.27 28.73
C GLN A 106 10.99 -0.83 28.77
N GLY A 107 10.16 -1.24 27.81
CA GLY A 107 8.72 -0.97 27.80
C GLY A 107 8.31 0.44 27.36
N CYS A 108 9.26 1.27 26.89
CA CYS A 108 8.95 2.54 26.23
C CYS A 108 8.62 2.32 24.75
N TYR A 109 7.85 3.24 24.16
CA TYR A 109 7.51 3.23 22.74
C TYR A 109 8.15 4.41 22.03
N SER A 110 8.47 4.23 20.75
CA SER A 110 8.85 5.33 19.87
C SER A 110 7.63 6.14 19.43
N ASP A 111 7.86 7.27 18.79
CA ASP A 111 6.81 8.00 18.09
C ASP A 111 6.20 7.13 16.98
N THR A 112 4.93 7.38 16.66
CA THR A 112 4.24 6.68 15.56
C THR A 112 4.48 7.39 14.24
N VAL A 113 5.00 6.66 13.26
CA VAL A 113 5.09 7.12 11.87
C VAL A 113 3.83 6.74 11.15
N HIS A 114 3.17 7.73 10.55
CA HIS A 114 1.97 7.54 9.76
C HIS A 114 2.30 7.50 8.27
N PHE A 115 1.63 6.63 7.53
CA PHE A 115 1.78 6.52 6.08
C PHE A 115 0.44 6.21 5.41
N ASN A 116 0.27 6.72 4.20
CA ASN A 116 -0.95 6.50 3.44
C ASN A 116 -0.87 5.19 2.64
N VAL A 117 -1.94 4.43 2.68
CA VAL A 117 -2.16 3.24 1.86
C VAL A 117 -3.36 3.47 0.98
N GLN A 118 -3.15 3.37 -0.33
CA GLN A 118 -4.18 3.47 -1.35
C GLN A 118 -4.41 2.09 -1.96
N VAL A 119 -5.67 1.67 -1.97
CA VAL A 119 -6.11 0.43 -2.62
C VAL A 119 -7.14 0.80 -3.67
N ASP A 120 -6.73 0.73 -4.93
CA ASP A 120 -7.59 1.03 -6.05
C ASP A 120 -8.46 -0.18 -6.37
N SER A 121 -9.73 0.06 -6.68
CA SER A 121 -10.58 -0.95 -7.29
C SER A 121 -10.13 -1.18 -8.73
N CYS A 122 -8.93 -1.73 -8.96
CA CYS A 122 -8.44 -2.09 -10.31
C CYS A 122 -9.33 -3.10 -11.03
N THR A 123 -10.52 -3.39 -10.48
CA THR A 123 -11.71 -3.76 -11.22
C THR A 123 -11.73 -3.06 -12.58
N LEU A 124 -11.61 -3.88 -13.60
CA LEU A 124 -12.37 -3.67 -14.82
C LEU A 124 -13.84 -3.49 -14.43
N ASN A 125 -14.30 -2.25 -14.32
CA ASN A 125 -15.67 -1.93 -14.69
C ASN A 125 -15.71 -1.71 -16.20
N ALA A 126 -15.29 -2.73 -16.93
CA ALA A 126 -15.80 -2.94 -18.27
C ALA A 126 -17.21 -3.50 -18.08
N THR A 127 -18.20 -2.63 -17.87
CA THR A 127 -19.60 -3.03 -17.97
C THR A 127 -19.94 -3.58 -19.35
N ASN A 128 -19.05 -3.42 -20.35
CA ASN A 128 -18.89 -4.30 -21.50
C ASN A 128 -17.46 -4.22 -22.08
N VAL A 129 -16.53 -5.11 -21.73
CA VAL A 129 -15.69 -5.67 -22.80
C VAL A 129 -16.52 -6.87 -23.26
N SER A 130 -17.53 -6.61 -24.06
CA SER A 130 -18.31 -7.69 -24.65
C SER A 130 -17.38 -8.40 -25.63
N GLU A 131 -17.18 -9.70 -25.43
CA GLU A 131 -17.02 -10.56 -26.60
C GLU A 131 -18.21 -10.25 -27.51
N THR A 132 -17.97 -9.88 -28.76
CA THR A 132 -19.05 -9.78 -29.74
C THR A 132 -19.57 -11.19 -30.01
N GLN A 133 -20.45 -11.67 -29.12
CA GLN A 133 -21.29 -12.87 -29.17
C GLN A 133 -20.60 -14.26 -29.29
N PRO A 134 -21.19 -15.32 -28.72
CA PRO A 134 -20.82 -16.70 -29.04
C PRO A 134 -21.13 -17.00 -30.51
N PHE A 135 -20.09 -17.28 -31.28
CA PHE A 135 -20.20 -17.58 -32.71
C PHE A 135 -20.83 -18.96 -32.96
N ILE A 136 -21.86 -19.00 -33.83
CA ILE A 136 -22.38 -20.23 -34.43
C ILE A 136 -21.69 -20.36 -35.79
N PRO A 137 -20.93 -21.45 -36.06
CA PRO A 137 -20.19 -21.57 -37.30
C PRO A 137 -21.12 -21.81 -38.49
N THR A 138 -21.34 -20.76 -39.28
CA THR A 138 -21.70 -20.90 -40.70
C THR A 138 -20.43 -20.72 -41.54
N LEU A 139 -20.22 -21.67 -42.46
CA LEU A 139 -19.01 -21.94 -43.25
C LEU A 139 -18.46 -20.82 -44.16
N LEU A 140 -18.87 -19.57 -43.96
CA LEU A 140 -18.50 -18.44 -44.81
C LEU A 140 -18.39 -17.16 -43.97
N GLN A 141 -17.31 -17.03 -43.17
CA GLN A 141 -16.61 -15.78 -42.81
C GLN A 141 -15.76 -15.99 -41.53
N SER A 142 -14.51 -15.53 -41.58
CA SER A 142 -13.44 -15.72 -40.61
C SER A 142 -13.31 -14.52 -39.63
N GLN A 143 -14.16 -14.42 -38.61
CA GLN A 143 -14.17 -13.30 -37.63
C GLN A 143 -14.77 -13.78 -36.29
N ASP A 144 -14.29 -13.48 -35.07
CA ASP A 144 -13.26 -12.58 -34.54
C ASP A 144 -12.81 -13.06 -33.12
N ALA A 145 -11.51 -13.17 -32.81
CA ALA A 145 -11.01 -13.18 -31.42
C ALA A 145 -10.24 -11.89 -31.08
N VAL A 146 -10.94 -10.76 -30.92
CA VAL A 146 -10.31 -9.45 -30.67
C VAL A 146 -10.62 -8.93 -29.27
N PHE A 147 -9.58 -8.67 -28.47
CA PHE A 147 -9.69 -7.94 -27.21
C PHE A 147 -9.72 -6.42 -27.48
N LYS A 148 -10.85 -5.77 -27.21
CA LYS A 148 -11.05 -4.35 -27.48
C LYS A 148 -11.88 -3.66 -26.37
N PRO A 149 -11.43 -2.53 -25.82
CA PRO A 149 -12.25 -1.72 -24.92
C PRO A 149 -13.41 -1.05 -25.68
N THR A 150 -14.58 -0.99 -25.06
CA THR A 150 -15.74 -0.23 -25.56
C THR A 150 -15.84 1.12 -24.85
N PHE A 151 -16.36 2.12 -25.55
CA PHE A 151 -16.48 3.49 -25.04
C PHE A 151 -17.90 4.02 -25.26
N THR A 152 -18.47 4.67 -24.25
CA THR A 152 -19.75 5.40 -24.37
C THR A 152 -19.57 6.73 -25.09
N THR A 153 -18.37 7.31 -25.04
CA THR A 153 -17.94 8.48 -25.81
C THR A 153 -16.54 8.23 -26.36
N ASN A 154 -16.30 8.49 -27.64
CA ASN A 154 -14.97 8.26 -28.22
C ASN A 154 -13.89 9.09 -27.49
N PRO A 155 -12.81 8.46 -27.02
CA PRO A 155 -11.71 9.19 -26.41
C PRO A 155 -10.97 10.01 -27.46
N ARG A 156 -10.38 11.15 -27.04
CA ARG A 156 -9.55 11.98 -27.95
C ARG A 156 -8.23 11.30 -28.29
N ASP A 157 -7.64 10.67 -27.28
CA ASP A 157 -6.42 9.88 -27.41
C ASP A 157 -6.69 8.47 -26.88
N PHE A 158 -6.15 7.48 -27.57
CA PHE A 158 -6.17 6.09 -27.17
C PHE A 158 -4.77 5.51 -27.31
N HIS A 159 -4.34 4.73 -26.33
CA HIS A 159 -3.12 3.95 -26.38
C HIS A 159 -3.35 2.65 -25.63
N MET A 160 -3.12 1.53 -26.29
CA MET A 160 -3.23 0.21 -25.71
C MET A 160 -1.94 -0.56 -25.94
N LEU A 161 -1.48 -1.24 -24.91
CA LEU A 161 -0.29 -2.06 -24.86
C LEU A 161 -0.66 -3.41 -24.23
N ILE A 162 -0.21 -4.50 -24.86
CA ILE A 162 -0.32 -5.86 -24.33
C ILE A 162 1.08 -6.39 -24.08
N LEU A 163 1.29 -6.95 -22.90
CA LEU A 163 2.51 -7.58 -22.46
C LEU A 163 2.26 -9.07 -22.21
N ASP A 164 3.26 -9.91 -22.45
CA ASP A 164 3.22 -11.31 -22.01
C ASP A 164 3.48 -11.44 -20.50
N ALA A 165 3.43 -12.67 -19.99
CA ALA A 165 3.70 -12.97 -18.58
C ALA A 165 5.09 -12.55 -18.10
N THR A 166 6.04 -12.33 -19.00
CA THR A 166 7.42 -11.89 -18.70
C THR A 166 7.60 -10.37 -18.82
N GLY A 167 6.54 -9.62 -19.16
CA GLY A 167 6.58 -8.18 -19.36
C GLY A 167 7.05 -7.74 -20.75
N ARG A 168 7.22 -8.66 -21.71
CA ARG A 168 7.59 -8.30 -23.09
C ARG A 168 6.38 -7.81 -23.85
N LYS A 169 6.55 -6.77 -24.65
CA LYS A 169 5.50 -6.23 -25.52
C LYS A 169 5.11 -7.21 -26.61
N VAL A 170 3.83 -7.57 -26.62
CA VAL A 170 3.19 -8.46 -27.60
C VAL A 170 2.40 -7.65 -28.62
N PHE A 171 1.77 -6.55 -28.18
CA PHE A 171 0.95 -5.72 -29.05
C PHE A 171 0.90 -4.28 -28.55
N GLU A 172 0.76 -3.34 -29.47
CA GLU A 172 0.55 -1.94 -29.15
C GLU A 172 -0.26 -1.26 -30.26
N THR A 173 -1.21 -0.42 -29.90
CA THR A 173 -1.98 0.38 -30.86
C THR A 173 -2.35 1.72 -30.25
N LYS A 174 -2.47 2.75 -31.09
CA LYS A 174 -3.09 4.03 -30.75
C LYS A 174 -4.49 4.19 -31.37
N ASN A 175 -4.92 3.20 -32.14
CA ASN A 175 -6.22 3.16 -32.78
C ASN A 175 -7.17 2.27 -31.99
N LEU A 176 -8.47 2.52 -32.11
CA LEU A 176 -9.53 1.75 -31.46
C LEU A 176 -9.74 0.34 -32.07
N SER A 177 -8.71 -0.25 -32.68
CA SER A 177 -8.77 -1.52 -33.40
C SER A 177 -8.81 -2.74 -32.46
N GLY A 178 -8.31 -2.63 -31.24
CA GLY A 178 -8.15 -3.77 -30.34
C GLY A 178 -6.97 -4.67 -30.71
N TRP A 179 -6.80 -5.78 -29.99
CA TRP A 179 -5.75 -6.79 -30.16
C TRP A 179 -6.35 -8.13 -30.58
N ASN A 180 -5.93 -8.68 -31.73
CA ASN A 180 -6.30 -10.04 -32.13
C ASN A 180 -5.49 -11.07 -31.32
N ARG A 181 -6.21 -11.92 -30.56
CA ARG A 181 -5.63 -12.92 -29.65
C ARG A 181 -5.60 -14.35 -30.20
N GLU A 182 -6.03 -14.58 -31.45
CA GLU A 182 -6.24 -15.94 -31.98
C GLU A 182 -5.00 -16.85 -31.86
N SER A 183 -3.81 -16.30 -32.09
CA SER A 183 -2.54 -17.02 -32.01
C SER A 183 -1.89 -17.03 -30.62
N TYR A 184 -2.54 -16.45 -29.60
CA TYR A 184 -1.95 -16.24 -28.29
C TYR A 184 -2.66 -17.07 -27.22
N ARG A 185 -1.86 -17.81 -26.44
CA ARG A 185 -2.32 -18.66 -25.34
C ARG A 185 -1.53 -18.33 -24.07
N GLY A 186 -2.21 -18.25 -22.93
CA GLY A 186 -1.60 -18.01 -21.63
C GLY A 186 -1.98 -16.69 -20.98
N ILE A 187 -1.09 -16.19 -20.13
CA ILE A 187 -1.30 -15.00 -19.32
C ILE A 187 -0.70 -13.79 -20.03
N PHE A 188 -1.52 -12.75 -20.16
CA PHE A 188 -1.13 -11.45 -20.69
C PHE A 188 -1.51 -10.35 -19.72
N TYR A 189 -0.84 -9.20 -19.83
CA TYR A 189 -1.19 -7.98 -19.12
C TYR A 189 -1.51 -6.90 -20.13
N TYR A 190 -2.50 -6.07 -19.85
CA TYR A 190 -2.80 -4.92 -20.67
C TYR A 190 -2.56 -3.62 -19.91
N TYR A 191 -2.21 -2.58 -20.65
CA TYR A 191 -2.15 -1.20 -20.23
C TYR A 191 -2.89 -0.36 -21.29
N ILE A 192 -3.91 0.38 -20.89
CA ILE A 192 -4.70 1.24 -21.76
C ILE A 192 -4.73 2.65 -21.17
N GLN A 193 -4.34 3.64 -21.96
CA GLN A 193 -4.43 5.04 -21.59
C GLN A 193 -5.38 5.75 -22.56
N ILE A 194 -6.29 6.55 -22.01
CA ILE A 194 -7.23 7.35 -22.80
C ILE A 194 -7.36 8.78 -22.25
N THR A 195 -7.79 9.69 -23.11
CA THR A 195 -8.16 11.05 -22.73
C THR A 195 -9.66 11.26 -22.91
N ILE A 196 -10.38 11.59 -21.83
CA ILE A 196 -11.81 11.94 -21.84
C ILE A 196 -11.95 13.40 -21.39
N GLY A 197 -12.38 14.28 -22.29
CA GLY A 197 -12.39 15.72 -22.03
C GLY A 197 -10.97 16.25 -21.82
N SER A 198 -10.68 16.78 -20.63
CA SER A 198 -9.35 17.25 -20.19
C SER A 198 -8.62 16.30 -19.24
N LYS A 199 -9.18 15.12 -18.96
CA LYS A 199 -8.62 14.15 -18.00
C LYS A 199 -8.00 12.96 -18.72
N ILE A 200 -6.87 12.49 -18.19
CA ILE A 200 -6.23 11.24 -18.60
C ILE A 200 -6.71 10.13 -17.66
N ALA A 201 -7.13 9.00 -18.23
CA ALA A 201 -7.46 7.78 -17.50
C ALA A 201 -6.53 6.65 -17.96
N ILE A 202 -6.02 5.89 -16.99
CA ILE A 202 -5.13 4.75 -17.22
C ILE A 202 -5.80 3.50 -16.64
N TYR A 203 -5.78 2.42 -17.42
CA TYR A 203 -6.34 1.13 -17.08
C TYR A 203 -5.26 0.06 -17.24
N LYS A 204 -5.15 -0.85 -16.28
CA LYS A 204 -4.22 -1.97 -16.33
C LYS A 204 -4.88 -3.22 -15.78
N GLY A 205 -4.44 -4.40 -16.21
CA GLY A 205 -4.96 -5.65 -15.68
C GLY A 205 -4.41 -6.88 -16.38
N LYS A 206 -4.97 -8.05 -16.03
CA LYS A 206 -4.55 -9.36 -16.50
C LYS A 206 -5.60 -9.96 -17.44
N LEU A 207 -5.14 -10.61 -18.50
CA LEU A 207 -5.91 -11.37 -19.47
C LEU A 207 -5.44 -12.83 -19.43
N ILE A 208 -6.38 -13.76 -19.48
CA ILE A 208 -6.09 -15.18 -19.63
C ILE A 208 -6.71 -15.61 -20.96
N THR A 209 -5.90 -16.13 -21.87
CA THR A 209 -6.37 -16.67 -23.15
C THR A 209 -6.24 -18.20 -23.12
N LEU A 210 -7.37 -18.88 -23.34
CA LEU A 210 -7.50 -20.34 -23.37
C LEU A 210 -7.44 -20.87 -24.80
#